data_AF-A0A1U9JHW1-F1
#
_entry.id   AF-A0A1U9JHW1-F1
#
_cell.length_a   1.000
_cell.length_b   1.000
_cell.length_c   1.000
_cell.angle_alpha   90.00
_cell.angle_beta   90.00
_cell.angle_gamma   90.00
#
_symmetry.space_group_name_H-M   'P 1'
#
loop_
_entity.id
_entity.type
_entity.pdbx_description
1 polymer ?
#
loop_
_entity_poly.entity_id
_entity_poly.type
_entity_poly.pdbx_seq_one_letter_code
_entity_poly.pdbx_strand_id
1 'polypeptide(L)'
;MAILRNEALRRRVMLRPIHTFGRHPASCRTVLQEADVSKLHALIRWNGSQWEIYDQSRNGTLLGGKKLPAGQWQALQKGQHIQFGAGPNAIWEVIDDAAPQVCLFALDEPCQIQHLRPEENLLPDVSAPEVNIYHSNATWLLDRMNRMDALADGDCIRIGPQLWEFVLGEELDMTQEAPAQGKEEVAEDLHFDFHLSQNEEHTSLDLRVGQQVISLGERIHHYTLATLARQRLRDARQGVEESSQGWIPLDNLARMLGVDPPYINIQIFRARQQITRALPMSRQPACLFERRRGEVRFGGYPFRILKGLTEEGSFPHAAMM
;
A
#
# COMPACT_ATOMS: atom_id res chain seq x y z
N MET A 1 -2.52 4.76 -14.38
CA MET A 1 -3.93 4.67 -14.02
C MET A 1 -4.71 5.55 -14.96
N ALA A 2 -5.78 5.07 -15.61
CA ALA A 2 -6.47 5.94 -16.54
C ALA A 2 -7.35 6.99 -15.87
N ILE A 3 -7.34 8.20 -16.41
CA ILE A 3 -8.12 9.33 -15.91
C ILE A 3 -8.86 9.93 -17.10
N LEU A 4 -10.16 10.12 -16.93
CA LEU A 4 -10.97 10.87 -17.88
C LEU A 4 -11.26 12.26 -17.36
N ARG A 5 -11.18 13.25 -18.25
CA ARG A 5 -11.50 14.65 -17.98
C ARG A 5 -12.68 15.10 -18.80
N ASN A 6 -13.64 15.74 -18.16
CA ASN A 6 -14.72 16.45 -18.82
C ASN A 6 -14.53 17.96 -18.63
N GLU A 7 -14.25 18.67 -19.72
CA GLU A 7 -13.95 20.11 -19.64
C GLU A 7 -15.19 20.94 -19.30
N ALA A 8 -16.34 20.60 -19.89
CA ALA A 8 -17.59 21.34 -19.68
C ALA A 8 -18.09 21.25 -18.24
N LEU A 9 -17.96 20.08 -17.62
CA LEU A 9 -18.32 19.83 -16.22
C LEU A 9 -17.19 20.17 -15.24
N ARG A 10 -16.00 20.53 -15.73
CA ARG A 10 -14.76 20.68 -14.93
C ARG A 10 -14.54 19.50 -13.98
N ARG A 11 -14.80 18.29 -14.49
CA ARG A 11 -14.79 17.05 -13.70
C ARG A 11 -13.68 16.14 -14.19
N ARG A 12 -13.04 15.45 -13.25
CA ARG A 12 -12.13 14.35 -13.54
C ARG A 12 -12.65 13.10 -12.85
N VAL A 13 -12.44 11.95 -13.48
CA VAL A 13 -12.75 10.65 -12.89
C VAL A 13 -11.57 9.72 -13.11
N MET A 14 -11.14 9.06 -12.04
CA MET A 14 -10.18 7.97 -12.14
C MET A 14 -10.93 6.69 -12.51
N LEU A 15 -10.43 5.98 -13.52
CA LEU A 15 -10.99 4.71 -13.93
C LEU A 15 -10.64 3.62 -12.92
N ARG A 16 -11.63 2.75 -12.68
CA ARG A 16 -11.49 1.50 -11.92
C ARG A 16 -11.12 0.40 -12.92
N PRO A 17 -10.49 -0.72 -12.48
CA PRO A 17 -10.19 -1.84 -13.38
C PRO A 17 -11.39 -2.29 -14.23
N ILE A 18 -12.59 -2.20 -13.68
CA ILE A 18 -13.87 -2.21 -14.42
C ILE A 18 -14.66 -0.97 -14.00
N HIS A 19 -14.95 -0.09 -14.96
CA HIS A 19 -15.63 1.19 -14.73
C HIS A 19 -16.86 1.32 -15.62
N THR A 20 -18.02 1.54 -15.00
CA THR A 20 -19.31 1.66 -15.70
C THR A 20 -19.72 3.13 -15.86
N PHE A 21 -20.20 3.46 -17.07
CA PHE A 21 -20.75 4.76 -17.43
C PHE A 21 -22.22 4.64 -17.81
N GLY A 22 -23.02 5.62 -17.45
CA GLY A 22 -24.44 5.67 -17.81
C GLY A 22 -25.25 6.55 -16.86
N ARG A 23 -26.56 6.55 -17.04
CA ARG A 23 -27.47 7.45 -16.31
C ARG A 23 -28.02 6.87 -15.00
N HIS A 24 -27.79 5.59 -14.70
CA HIS A 24 -28.35 4.95 -13.50
C HIS A 24 -27.36 4.95 -12.33
N PRO A 25 -27.62 5.70 -11.23
CA PRO A 25 -26.64 5.90 -10.16
C PRO A 25 -26.28 4.62 -9.38
N ALA A 26 -27.19 3.66 -9.27
CA ALA A 26 -26.92 2.41 -8.55
C ALA A 26 -26.14 1.38 -9.40
N SER A 27 -25.97 1.60 -10.70
CA SER A 27 -25.30 0.65 -11.60
C SER A 27 -24.08 1.23 -12.31
N CYS A 28 -23.92 2.55 -12.28
CA CYS A 28 -22.83 3.28 -12.90
C CYS A 28 -21.93 3.91 -11.85
N ARG A 29 -20.63 3.66 -11.94
CA ARG A 29 -19.64 4.37 -11.12
C ARG A 29 -19.57 5.84 -11.52
N THR A 30 -19.53 6.12 -12.83
CA THR A 30 -19.67 7.49 -13.35
C THR A 30 -21.06 7.71 -13.91
N VAL A 31 -21.84 8.50 -13.17
CA VAL A 31 -23.18 8.92 -13.58
C VAL A 31 -23.09 10.08 -14.56
N LEU A 32 -23.75 9.90 -15.70
CA LEU A 32 -23.94 10.86 -16.78
C LEU A 32 -25.40 11.34 -16.76
N GLN A 33 -25.64 12.64 -16.93
CA GLN A 33 -26.98 13.22 -16.71
C GLN A 33 -27.79 13.39 -18.01
N GLU A 34 -27.15 13.19 -19.16
CA GLU A 34 -27.71 13.50 -20.46
C GLU A 34 -28.85 12.53 -20.84
N ALA A 35 -29.95 13.08 -21.36
CA ALA A 35 -31.17 12.29 -21.61
C ALA A 35 -30.99 11.22 -22.70
N ASP A 36 -30.06 11.45 -23.64
CA ASP A 36 -29.67 10.55 -24.71
C ASP A 36 -28.61 9.52 -24.29
N VAL A 37 -28.15 9.55 -23.04
CA VAL A 37 -27.30 8.52 -22.44
C VAL A 37 -28.16 7.41 -21.83
N SER A 38 -27.83 6.16 -22.16
CA SER A 38 -28.49 4.95 -21.65
C SER A 38 -28.22 4.75 -20.14
N LYS A 39 -29.10 4.00 -19.47
CA LYS A 39 -29.00 3.72 -18.02
C LYS A 39 -27.66 3.03 -17.67
N LEU A 40 -27.31 2.00 -18.44
CA LEU A 40 -25.98 1.44 -18.57
C LEU A 40 -25.56 1.73 -20.02
N HIS A 41 -24.52 2.53 -20.21
CA HIS A 41 -24.15 3.05 -21.53
C HIS A 41 -22.89 2.39 -22.05
N ALA A 42 -21.81 2.42 -21.27
CA ALA A 42 -20.53 1.85 -21.67
C ALA A 42 -19.79 1.28 -20.47
N LEU A 43 -18.88 0.37 -20.77
CA LEU A 43 -17.96 -0.22 -19.83
C LEU A 43 -16.54 0.07 -20.29
N ILE A 44 -15.69 0.55 -19.40
CA ILE A 44 -14.26 0.64 -19.62
C ILE A 44 -13.58 -0.36 -18.69
N ARG A 45 -12.62 -1.13 -19.21
CA ARG A 45 -11.85 -2.07 -18.40
C ARG A 45 -10.36 -2.02 -18.69
N TRP A 46 -9.56 -2.46 -17.74
CA TRP A 46 -8.19 -2.89 -17.98
C TRP A 46 -8.20 -4.37 -18.36
N ASN A 47 -7.51 -4.74 -19.44
CA ASN A 47 -7.43 -6.14 -19.89
C ASN A 47 -6.13 -6.85 -19.46
N GLY A 48 -5.32 -6.23 -18.60
CA GLY A 48 -3.97 -6.68 -18.23
C GLY A 48 -2.85 -5.96 -19.00
N SER A 49 -3.16 -5.30 -20.12
CA SER A 49 -2.16 -4.63 -20.97
C SER A 49 -2.56 -3.21 -21.41
N GLN A 50 -3.84 -2.97 -21.65
CA GLN A 50 -4.37 -1.69 -22.09
C GLN A 50 -5.80 -1.48 -21.58
N TRP A 51 -6.24 -0.22 -21.59
CA TRP A 51 -7.62 0.13 -21.36
C TRP A 51 -8.45 -0.11 -22.61
N GLU A 52 -9.65 -0.66 -22.44
CA GLU A 52 -10.59 -0.91 -23.53
C GLU A 52 -11.98 -0.44 -23.15
N ILE A 53 -12.74 0.07 -24.13
CA ILE A 53 -14.13 0.48 -23.99
C ILE A 53 -15.07 -0.44 -24.78
N TYR A 54 -16.24 -0.69 -24.21
CA TYR A 54 -17.33 -1.47 -24.79
C TYR A 54 -18.63 -0.69 -24.70
N ASP A 55 -19.33 -0.54 -25.82
CA ASP A 55 -20.59 0.18 -25.92
C ASP A 55 -21.80 -0.79 -25.78
N GLN A 56 -22.73 -0.45 -24.89
CA GLN A 56 -24.01 -1.13 -24.66
C GLN A 56 -25.20 -0.20 -24.89
N SER A 57 -24.95 1.00 -25.36
CA SER A 57 -25.96 2.05 -25.43
C SER A 57 -26.89 1.89 -26.63
N ARG A 58 -28.06 2.53 -26.52
CA ARG A 58 -29.02 2.62 -27.63
C ARG A 58 -28.54 3.53 -28.76
N ASN A 59 -27.93 4.66 -28.41
CA ASN A 59 -27.59 5.73 -29.36
C ASN A 59 -26.16 5.60 -29.92
N GLY A 60 -25.31 4.83 -29.25
CA GLY A 60 -23.92 4.62 -29.59
C GLY A 60 -22.97 5.50 -28.81
N THR A 61 -21.75 5.01 -28.62
CA THR A 61 -20.60 5.78 -28.14
C THR A 61 -19.68 6.13 -29.32
N LEU A 62 -19.13 7.35 -29.34
CA LEU A 62 -18.08 7.76 -30.29
C LEU A 62 -16.71 7.76 -29.59
N LEU A 63 -15.68 7.27 -30.27
CA LEU A 63 -14.28 7.36 -29.85
C LEU A 63 -13.48 8.04 -30.96
N GLY A 64 -12.87 9.19 -30.65
CA GLY A 64 -12.16 10.01 -31.64
C GLY A 64 -13.05 10.43 -32.81
N GLY A 65 -14.34 10.68 -32.55
CA GLY A 65 -15.34 11.05 -33.55
C GLY A 65 -15.88 9.89 -34.40
N LYS A 66 -15.44 8.64 -34.18
CA LYS A 66 -15.95 7.46 -34.89
C LYS A 66 -16.83 6.62 -33.97
N LYS A 67 -17.96 6.13 -34.48
CA LYS A 67 -18.88 5.32 -33.68
C LYS A 67 -18.26 3.96 -33.40
N LEU A 68 -18.31 3.53 -32.13
CA LEU A 68 -17.83 2.22 -31.74
C LEU A 68 -18.66 1.12 -32.43
N PRO A 69 -18.02 0.05 -32.91
CA PRO A 69 -18.73 -1.12 -33.42
C PRO A 69 -19.47 -1.82 -32.28
N ALA A 70 -20.74 -2.15 -32.53
CA ALA A 70 -21.58 -2.81 -31.53
C ALA A 70 -20.98 -4.16 -31.13
N GLY A 71 -20.95 -4.42 -29.82
CA GLY A 71 -20.55 -5.71 -29.28
C GLY A 71 -19.05 -6.01 -29.31
N GLN A 72 -18.20 -5.00 -29.50
CA GLN A 72 -16.74 -5.19 -29.54
C GLN A 72 -16.02 -4.26 -28.57
N TRP A 73 -14.95 -4.77 -27.97
CA TRP A 73 -14.00 -3.98 -27.20
C TRP A 73 -13.10 -3.17 -28.14
N GLN A 74 -12.85 -1.91 -27.79
CA GLN A 74 -11.95 -1.03 -28.53
C GLN A 74 -10.92 -0.43 -27.58
N ALA A 75 -9.65 -0.43 -27.99
CA ALA A 75 -8.57 0.13 -27.18
C ALA A 75 -8.75 1.64 -26.97
N LEU A 76 -8.47 2.10 -25.76
CA LEU A 76 -8.39 3.51 -25.40
C LEU A 76 -6.92 3.94 -25.34
N GLN A 77 -6.66 5.15 -25.80
CA GLN A 77 -5.35 5.77 -25.75
C GLN A 77 -5.46 7.20 -25.21
N LYS A 78 -4.43 7.64 -24.50
CA LYS A 78 -4.31 9.03 -24.08
C LYS A 78 -4.47 10.01 -25.26
N GLY A 79 -5.19 11.10 -25.02
CA GLY A 79 -5.56 12.14 -25.97
C GLY A 79 -6.83 11.84 -26.78
N GLN A 80 -7.37 10.62 -26.70
CA GLN A 80 -8.65 10.32 -27.36
C GLN A 80 -9.83 10.94 -26.61
N HIS A 81 -10.86 11.26 -27.38
CA HIS A 81 -12.13 11.78 -26.87
C HIS A 81 -13.21 10.70 -26.97
N ILE A 82 -13.85 10.41 -25.85
CA ILE A 82 -15.01 9.54 -25.71
C ILE A 82 -16.24 10.44 -25.64
N GLN A 83 -17.24 10.20 -26.49
CA GLN A 83 -18.48 10.95 -26.49
C GLN A 83 -19.66 9.99 -26.32
N PHE A 84 -20.35 10.09 -25.17
CA PHE A 84 -21.47 9.24 -24.79
C PHE A 84 -22.84 9.79 -25.23
N GLY A 85 -22.91 11.05 -25.67
CA GLY A 85 -24.15 11.75 -26.01
C GLY A 85 -23.87 12.95 -26.90
N ALA A 86 -24.92 13.61 -27.38
CA ALA A 86 -24.81 14.67 -28.37
C ALA A 86 -24.24 15.98 -27.81
N GLY A 87 -24.43 16.25 -26.51
CA GLY A 87 -24.03 17.49 -25.87
C GLY A 87 -22.54 17.56 -25.48
N PRO A 88 -21.99 18.76 -25.27
CA PRO A 88 -20.59 18.94 -24.85
C PRO A 88 -20.29 18.32 -23.49
N ASN A 89 -21.29 18.26 -22.59
CA ASN A 89 -21.16 17.61 -21.28
C ASN A 89 -20.96 16.09 -21.37
N ALA A 90 -21.20 15.48 -22.53
CA ALA A 90 -21.00 14.05 -22.75
C ALA A 90 -19.62 13.71 -23.34
N ILE A 91 -18.75 14.71 -23.54
CA ILE A 91 -17.41 14.54 -24.11
C ILE A 91 -16.38 14.43 -22.98
N TRP A 92 -15.61 13.35 -23.00
CA TRP A 92 -14.58 13.03 -22.02
C TRP A 92 -13.26 12.75 -22.73
N GLU A 93 -12.18 13.40 -22.31
CA GLU A 93 -10.83 13.17 -22.81
C GLU A 93 -10.10 12.17 -21.92
N VAL A 94 -9.38 11.22 -22.53
CA VAL A 94 -8.44 10.33 -21.85
C VAL A 94 -7.14 11.10 -21.59
N ILE A 95 -6.91 11.57 -20.37
CA ILE A 95 -5.71 12.37 -20.05
C ILE A 95 -4.55 11.54 -19.46
N ASP A 96 -4.85 10.33 -19.01
CA ASP A 96 -3.90 9.30 -18.58
C ASP A 96 -4.45 7.92 -18.99
N ASP A 97 -3.57 7.00 -19.37
CA ASP A 97 -3.88 5.63 -19.78
C ASP A 97 -2.93 4.59 -19.15
N ALA A 98 -2.17 4.94 -18.12
CA ALA A 98 -1.30 3.97 -17.46
C ALA A 98 -2.11 2.86 -16.74
N ALA A 99 -1.46 1.76 -16.41
CA ALA A 99 -2.08 0.62 -15.71
C ALA A 99 -2.75 1.02 -14.38
N PRO A 100 -3.80 0.31 -13.93
CA PRO A 100 -4.35 0.41 -12.58
C PRO A 100 -3.27 0.20 -11.52
N GLN A 101 -3.30 0.99 -10.45
CA GLN A 101 -2.43 0.87 -9.29
C GLN A 101 -3.20 1.27 -8.04
N VAL A 102 -2.83 0.78 -6.86
CA VAL A 102 -3.45 1.25 -5.63
C VAL A 102 -2.96 2.65 -5.30
N CYS A 103 -3.88 3.59 -5.08
CA CYS A 103 -3.53 4.99 -4.81
C CYS A 103 -4.57 5.73 -3.97
N LEU A 104 -4.21 6.93 -3.55
CA LEU A 104 -5.15 7.98 -3.19
C LEU A 104 -5.32 8.95 -4.36
N PHE A 105 -6.56 9.23 -4.72
CA PHE A 105 -6.93 10.20 -5.75
C PHE A 105 -7.53 11.45 -5.10
N ALA A 106 -6.91 12.60 -5.31
CA ALA A 106 -7.38 13.87 -4.77
C ALA A 106 -8.70 14.28 -5.40
N LEU A 107 -9.70 14.55 -4.57
CA LEU A 107 -11.01 15.05 -5.01
C LEU A 107 -11.04 16.58 -5.15
N ASP A 108 -10.18 17.29 -4.41
CA ASP A 108 -10.00 18.75 -4.53
C ASP A 108 -8.87 19.11 -5.50
N GLU A 109 -8.87 20.34 -6.02
CA GLU A 109 -7.77 20.87 -6.82
C GLU A 109 -6.61 21.37 -5.92
N PRO A 110 -5.34 21.17 -6.32
CA PRO A 110 -4.91 20.54 -7.57
C PRO A 110 -5.10 19.02 -7.52
N CYS A 111 -5.64 18.47 -8.61
CA CYS A 111 -5.77 17.02 -8.79
C CYS A 111 -4.38 16.34 -8.65
N GLN A 112 -4.21 15.60 -7.57
CA GLN A 112 -3.02 14.83 -7.24
C GLN A 112 -3.31 13.33 -7.15
N ILE A 113 -2.28 12.54 -7.35
CA ILE A 113 -2.31 11.09 -7.21
C ILE A 113 -1.16 10.70 -6.30
N GLN A 114 -1.48 10.04 -5.20
CA GLN A 114 -0.50 9.47 -4.30
C GLN A 114 -0.54 7.95 -4.43
N HIS A 115 0.43 7.40 -5.15
CA HIS A 115 0.59 5.95 -5.26
C HIS A 115 0.91 5.36 -3.89
N LEU A 116 0.28 4.23 -3.59
CA LEU A 116 0.43 3.55 -2.31
C LEU A 116 1.27 2.29 -2.48
N ARG A 117 2.24 2.14 -1.59
CA ARG A 117 3.05 0.94 -1.43
C ARG A 117 2.37 -0.02 -0.45
N PRO A 118 2.35 -1.34 -0.70
CA PRO A 118 1.73 -2.29 0.22
C PRO A 118 2.33 -2.24 1.64
N GLU A 119 3.59 -1.85 1.79
CA GLU A 119 4.26 -1.96 3.08
C GLU A 119 3.95 -0.80 4.04
N GLU A 120 3.91 0.43 3.53
CA GLU A 120 3.79 1.65 4.35
C GLU A 120 3.65 2.92 3.49
N ASN A 121 2.78 3.83 3.91
CA ASN A 121 2.60 5.16 3.31
C ASN A 121 2.30 6.19 4.38
N LEU A 122 3.37 6.83 4.87
CA LEU A 122 3.31 7.93 5.82
C LEU A 122 2.90 9.22 5.10
N LEU A 123 1.71 9.74 5.44
CA LEU A 123 1.10 10.88 4.77
C LEU A 123 0.70 11.96 5.81
N PRO A 124 0.77 13.26 5.46
CA PRO A 124 1.11 13.80 4.14
C PRO A 124 2.60 13.67 3.79
N ASP A 125 3.47 13.59 4.80
CA ASP A 125 4.90 13.38 4.62
C ASP A 125 5.53 12.59 5.78
N VAL A 126 6.77 12.13 5.57
CA VAL A 126 7.51 11.30 6.52
C VAL A 126 8.01 12.05 7.76
N SER A 127 8.10 13.38 7.72
CA SER A 127 8.59 14.22 8.82
C SER A 127 7.49 14.59 9.81
N ALA A 128 6.24 14.64 9.38
CA ALA A 128 5.07 14.85 10.24
C ALA A 128 3.85 14.05 9.73
N PRO A 129 3.87 12.70 9.84
CA PRO A 129 2.77 11.89 9.35
C PRO A 129 1.52 12.05 10.22
N GLU A 130 0.40 12.31 9.56
CA GLU A 130 -0.94 12.25 10.14
C GLU A 130 -1.51 10.83 10.10
N VAL A 131 -1.21 10.09 9.02
CA VAL A 131 -1.69 8.72 8.81
C VAL A 131 -0.61 7.84 8.22
N ASN A 132 -0.75 6.54 8.45
CA ASN A 132 -0.03 5.50 7.74
C ASN A 132 -1.03 4.58 7.01
N ILE A 133 -0.87 4.42 5.70
CA ILE A 133 -1.66 3.46 4.91
C ILE A 133 -0.78 2.28 4.52
N TYR A 134 -1.22 1.05 4.75
CA TYR A 134 -0.47 -0.16 4.39
C TYR A 134 -1.41 -1.34 4.17
N HIS A 135 -0.92 -2.36 3.50
CA HIS A 135 -1.64 -3.60 3.24
C HIS A 135 -1.19 -4.68 4.23
N SER A 136 -2.15 -5.35 4.86
CA SER A 136 -1.92 -6.44 5.81
C SER A 136 -3.08 -7.43 5.74
N ASN A 137 -2.79 -8.74 5.75
CA ASN A 137 -3.80 -9.80 5.74
C ASN A 137 -4.88 -9.61 4.66
N ALA A 138 -4.46 -9.34 3.42
CA ALA A 138 -5.35 -9.09 2.26
C ALA A 138 -6.29 -7.86 2.41
N THR A 139 -5.96 -6.92 3.30
CA THR A 139 -6.75 -5.69 3.50
C THR A 139 -5.84 -4.47 3.59
N TRP A 140 -6.25 -3.39 2.95
CA TRP A 140 -5.62 -2.08 3.15
C TRP A 140 -6.12 -1.46 4.46
N LEU A 141 -5.19 -0.97 5.27
CA LEU A 141 -5.44 -0.38 6.58
C LEU A 141 -5.00 1.08 6.58
N LEU A 142 -5.82 1.92 7.21
CA LEU A 142 -5.54 3.30 7.55
C LEU A 142 -5.29 3.42 9.05
N ASP A 143 -4.06 3.69 9.44
CA ASP A 143 -3.67 3.94 10.83
C ASP A 143 -3.52 5.45 11.08
N ARG A 144 -4.35 6.01 11.96
CA ARG A 144 -4.31 7.42 12.40
C ARG A 144 -3.62 7.59 13.76
N MET A 145 -2.68 6.71 14.09
CA MET A 145 -2.03 6.54 15.41
C MET A 145 -2.98 6.11 16.55
N ASN A 146 -4.17 6.68 16.65
CA ASN A 146 -5.15 6.37 17.70
C ASN A 146 -6.21 5.34 17.27
N ARG A 147 -6.34 5.10 15.97
CA ARG A 147 -7.40 4.28 15.36
C ARG A 147 -6.86 3.62 14.10
N MET A 148 -7.22 2.36 13.92
CA MET A 148 -7.00 1.64 12.67
C MET A 148 -8.35 1.34 12.02
N ASP A 149 -8.46 1.64 10.74
CA ASP A 149 -9.63 1.39 9.90
C ASP A 149 -9.24 0.56 8.69
N ALA A 150 -10.10 -0.40 8.31
CA ALA A 150 -9.97 -1.03 7.01
C ALA A 150 -10.44 -0.06 5.91
N LEU A 151 -9.70 -0.01 4.81
CA LEU A 151 -10.03 0.79 3.64
C LEU A 151 -10.64 -0.09 2.55
N ALA A 152 -11.84 0.28 2.14
CA ALA A 152 -12.52 -0.26 0.98
C ALA A 152 -12.43 0.70 -0.21
N ASP A 153 -12.55 0.15 -1.43
CA ASP A 153 -12.55 0.95 -2.65
C ASP A 153 -13.59 2.09 -2.60
N GLY A 154 -13.15 3.32 -2.86
CA GLY A 154 -14.02 4.50 -2.83
C GLY A 154 -14.14 5.19 -1.46
N ASP A 155 -13.51 4.65 -0.41
CA ASP A 155 -13.48 5.32 0.88
C ASP A 155 -12.83 6.70 0.77
N CYS A 156 -13.47 7.69 1.39
CA CYS A 156 -12.98 9.05 1.39
C CYS A 156 -12.20 9.35 2.67
N ILE A 157 -10.96 9.79 2.51
CA ILE A 157 -10.00 10.01 3.58
C ILE A 157 -9.55 11.47 3.53
N ARG A 158 -9.68 12.19 4.65
CA ARG A 158 -9.05 13.51 4.80
C ARG A 158 -7.66 13.36 5.43
N ILE A 159 -6.68 13.97 4.78
CA ILE A 159 -5.28 14.08 5.21
C ILE A 159 -4.87 15.53 4.98
N GLY A 160 -4.57 16.25 6.06
CA GLY A 160 -4.43 17.70 6.04
C GLY A 160 -5.69 18.39 5.48
N PRO A 161 -5.55 19.39 4.59
CA PRO A 161 -6.69 20.07 3.97
C PRO A 161 -7.34 19.28 2.83
N GLN A 162 -6.67 18.23 2.32
CA GLN A 162 -7.03 17.57 1.08
C GLN A 162 -7.98 16.38 1.34
N LEU A 163 -9.06 16.31 0.56
CA LEU A 163 -9.89 15.12 0.50
C LEU A 163 -9.39 14.16 -0.58
N TRP A 164 -9.23 12.89 -0.20
CA TRP A 164 -8.76 11.82 -1.06
C TRP A 164 -9.81 10.72 -1.16
N GLU A 165 -9.98 10.15 -2.34
CA GLU A 165 -10.66 8.86 -2.54
C GLU A 165 -9.59 7.75 -2.57
N PHE A 166 -9.77 6.71 -1.76
CA PHE A 166 -8.95 5.52 -1.84
C PHE A 166 -9.35 4.68 -3.06
N VAL A 167 -8.34 4.23 -3.79
CA VAL A 167 -8.52 3.56 -5.06
C VAL A 167 -7.80 2.22 -5.09
N LEU A 168 -8.58 1.13 -5.10
CA LEU A 168 -8.05 -0.19 -5.39
C LEU A 168 -7.86 -0.31 -6.91
N GLY A 169 -6.60 -0.32 -7.33
CA GLY A 169 -6.21 -0.60 -8.70
C GLY A 169 -5.62 -2.01 -8.85
N GLU A 170 -6.00 -2.96 -8.00
CA GLU A 170 -5.58 -4.34 -8.18
C GLU A 170 -6.09 -4.88 -9.52
N GLU A 171 -5.25 -5.64 -10.20
CA GLU A 171 -5.68 -6.45 -11.34
C GLU A 171 -6.79 -7.36 -10.82
N LEU A 172 -7.98 -7.25 -11.41
CA LEU A 172 -8.96 -8.30 -11.26
C LEU A 172 -8.33 -9.52 -11.92
N ASP A 173 -7.71 -10.38 -11.11
CA ASP A 173 -7.30 -11.70 -11.55
C ASP A 173 -8.49 -12.31 -12.29
N MET A 174 -8.23 -12.85 -13.50
CA MET A 174 -9.20 -13.66 -14.22
C MET A 174 -9.83 -14.62 -13.21
N THR A 175 -11.15 -14.61 -13.06
CA THR A 175 -11.88 -15.44 -12.08
C THR A 175 -11.32 -16.85 -12.10
N GLN A 176 -10.47 -17.17 -11.11
CA GLN A 176 -9.91 -18.51 -10.99
C GLN A 176 -11.01 -19.40 -10.43
N GLU A 177 -11.20 -20.58 -11.00
CA GLU A 177 -11.96 -21.63 -10.34
C GLU A 177 -11.35 -21.89 -8.96
N ALA A 178 -12.21 -22.04 -7.95
CA ALA A 178 -11.82 -22.09 -6.54
C ALA A 178 -10.66 -23.09 -6.32
N PRO A 179 -9.47 -22.62 -5.88
CA PRO A 179 -8.41 -23.54 -5.53
C PRO A 179 -8.77 -24.26 -4.24
N ALA A 180 -8.60 -25.57 -4.25
CA ALA A 180 -8.61 -26.38 -3.04
C ALA A 180 -7.59 -25.81 -2.04
N GLN A 181 -8.00 -25.74 -0.77
CA GLN A 181 -7.21 -25.25 0.36
C GLN A 181 -5.78 -25.78 0.34
N GLY A 182 -4.85 -24.93 -0.10
CA GLY A 182 -3.40 -25.16 -0.07
C GLY A 182 -2.79 -24.32 1.03
N LYS A 183 -2.13 -24.98 1.97
CA LYS A 183 -1.46 -24.40 3.13
C LYS A 183 -0.49 -23.28 2.72
N GLU A 184 -0.51 -22.19 3.46
CA GLU A 184 0.51 -21.14 3.43
C GLU A 184 1.90 -21.78 3.61
N GLU A 185 2.73 -21.74 2.56
CA GLU A 185 4.13 -22.12 2.66
C GLU A 185 4.88 -21.04 3.44
N VAL A 186 5.34 -21.46 4.63
CA VAL A 186 6.10 -20.68 5.59
C VAL A 186 7.36 -20.11 4.93
N ALA A 187 7.59 -18.81 5.10
CA ALA A 187 8.84 -18.14 4.79
C ALA A 187 9.96 -18.70 5.69
N GLU A 188 10.53 -19.84 5.34
CA GLU A 188 11.67 -20.41 6.06
C GLU A 188 12.98 -19.74 5.60
N ASP A 189 13.73 -19.28 6.62
CA ASP A 189 15.11 -18.79 6.64
C ASP A 189 15.38 -17.31 6.30
N LEU A 190 14.72 -16.36 6.97
CA LEU A 190 15.29 -15.01 7.14
C LEU A 190 15.58 -14.75 8.62
N HIS A 191 16.86 -14.55 8.96
CA HIS A 191 17.32 -14.31 10.33
C HIS A 191 18.11 -13.01 10.44
N PHE A 192 17.95 -12.28 11.56
CA PHE A 192 18.57 -10.98 11.81
C PHE A 192 19.64 -11.07 12.89
N ASP A 193 20.90 -10.76 12.56
CA ASP A 193 22.01 -10.73 13.50
C ASP A 193 22.39 -9.28 13.83
N PHE A 194 22.02 -8.81 15.02
CA PHE A 194 22.37 -7.49 15.52
C PHE A 194 23.71 -7.53 16.24
N HIS A 195 24.61 -6.61 15.88
CA HIS A 195 25.92 -6.46 16.50
C HIS A 195 26.04 -5.07 17.10
N LEU A 196 26.05 -5.00 18.43
CA LEU A 196 26.20 -3.79 19.21
C LEU A 196 27.61 -3.73 19.78
N SER A 197 28.24 -2.56 19.73
CA SER A 197 29.45 -2.26 20.49
C SER A 197 29.20 -2.31 22.01
N GLN A 198 30.27 -2.41 22.81
CA GLN A 198 30.15 -2.48 24.27
C GLN A 198 29.47 -1.23 24.87
N ASN A 199 29.77 -0.06 24.32
CA ASN A 199 29.14 1.21 24.68
C ASN A 199 27.84 1.50 23.90
N GLU A 200 27.38 0.59 23.04
CA GLU A 200 26.18 0.71 22.21
C GLU A 200 26.16 1.87 21.19
N GLU A 201 27.26 2.62 21.04
CA GLU A 201 27.37 3.74 20.09
C GLU A 201 27.37 3.29 18.62
N HIS A 202 27.88 2.08 18.38
CA HIS A 202 27.94 1.46 17.06
C HIS A 202 27.01 0.25 17.00
N THR A 203 26.11 0.22 16.01
CA THR A 203 25.21 -0.91 15.73
C THR A 203 25.23 -1.29 14.25
N SER A 204 25.60 -2.53 13.97
CA SER A 204 25.50 -3.14 12.64
C SER A 204 24.48 -4.28 12.61
N LEU A 205 24.02 -4.60 11.40
CA LEU A 205 23.03 -5.64 11.16
C LEU A 205 23.46 -6.53 9.99
N ASP A 206 23.47 -7.83 10.22
CA ASP A 206 23.66 -8.84 9.17
C ASP A 206 22.34 -9.61 8.97
N LEU A 207 21.97 -9.85 7.71
CA LEU A 207 20.82 -10.65 7.33
C LEU A 207 21.30 -12.03 6.88
N ARG A 208 20.73 -13.10 7.44
CA ARG A 208 21.03 -14.48 7.04
C ARG A 208 19.86 -15.07 6.28
N VAL A 209 20.11 -15.50 5.05
CA VAL A 209 19.14 -16.15 4.17
C VAL A 209 19.68 -17.50 3.74
N GLY A 210 19.16 -18.58 4.33
CA GLY A 210 19.76 -19.91 4.22
C GLY A 210 21.23 -19.90 4.63
N GLN A 211 22.15 -20.18 3.68
CA GLN A 211 23.61 -20.16 3.91
C GLN A 211 24.28 -18.81 3.62
N GLN A 212 23.56 -17.84 3.05
CA GLN A 212 24.11 -16.55 2.69
C GLN A 212 24.01 -15.56 3.86
N VAL A 213 25.08 -14.78 4.07
CA VAL A 213 25.12 -13.67 5.03
C VAL A 213 25.31 -12.38 4.25
N ILE A 214 24.39 -11.43 4.43
CA ILE A 214 24.40 -10.13 3.78
C ILE A 214 24.61 -9.08 4.86
N SER A 215 25.79 -8.46 4.87
CA SER A 215 26.09 -7.40 5.84
C SER A 215 25.53 -6.06 5.39
N LEU A 216 24.76 -5.40 6.26
CA LEU A 216 24.20 -4.07 6.03
C LEU A 216 25.08 -2.95 6.60
N GLY A 217 26.20 -3.32 7.24
CA GLY A 217 27.12 -2.38 7.88
C GLY A 217 26.51 -1.63 9.06
N GLU A 218 27.16 -0.55 9.47
CA GLU A 218 26.75 0.25 10.62
C GLU A 218 25.79 1.38 10.23
N ARG A 219 24.63 1.48 10.88
CA ARG A 219 23.66 2.56 10.66
C ARG A 219 22.87 2.85 11.93
N ILE A 220 22.53 4.12 12.12
CA ILE A 220 21.78 4.58 13.30
C ILE A 220 20.39 3.93 13.44
N HIS A 221 19.70 3.62 12.33
CA HIS A 221 18.40 2.91 12.40
C HIS A 221 18.54 1.49 12.93
N HIS A 222 19.71 0.83 12.81
CA HIS A 222 19.88 -0.53 13.33
C HIS A 222 19.72 -0.60 14.86
N TYR A 223 20.11 0.47 15.58
CA TYR A 223 19.91 0.52 17.03
C TYR A 223 18.42 0.63 17.40
N THR A 224 17.62 1.32 16.59
CA THR A 224 16.15 1.34 16.75
C THR A 224 15.56 -0.07 16.62
N LEU A 225 16.02 -0.84 15.64
CA LEU A 225 15.58 -2.22 15.42
C LEU A 225 16.02 -3.14 16.56
N ALA A 226 17.28 -3.04 16.99
CA ALA A 226 17.80 -3.78 18.11
C ALA A 226 17.03 -3.50 19.40
N THR A 227 16.60 -2.25 19.62
CA THR A 227 15.79 -1.86 20.78
C THR A 227 14.41 -2.53 20.78
N LEU A 228 13.75 -2.57 19.61
CA LEU A 228 12.48 -3.28 19.44
C LEU A 228 12.64 -4.80 19.63
N ALA A 229 13.68 -5.39 19.04
CA ALA A 229 14.00 -6.81 19.18
C ALA A 229 14.29 -7.17 20.65
N ARG A 230 15.06 -6.34 21.35
CA ARG A 230 15.39 -6.49 22.77
C ARG A 230 14.13 -6.45 23.65
N GLN A 231 13.15 -5.59 23.36
CA GLN A 231 11.88 -5.60 24.08
C GLN A 231 11.10 -6.90 23.85
N ARG A 232 11.00 -7.35 22.59
CA ARG A 232 10.32 -8.61 22.27
C ARG A 232 10.96 -9.81 22.99
N LEU A 233 12.29 -9.85 23.04
CA LEU A 233 13.04 -10.86 23.78
C LEU A 233 12.79 -10.79 25.29
N ARG A 234 12.70 -9.59 25.88
CA ARG A 234 12.39 -9.41 27.30
C ARG A 234 11.00 -9.94 27.64
N ASP A 235 9.99 -9.60 26.85
CA ASP A 235 8.61 -10.05 27.06
C ASP A 235 8.51 -11.58 26.92
N ALA A 236 9.20 -12.15 25.92
CA ALA A 236 9.29 -13.61 25.75
C ALA A 236 9.92 -14.31 26.96
N ARG A 237 11.02 -13.78 27.50
CA ARG A 237 11.66 -14.29 28.72
C ARG A 237 10.78 -14.20 29.97
N GLN A 238 9.83 -13.26 29.98
CA GLN A 238 8.86 -13.09 31.06
C GLN A 238 7.60 -13.96 30.87
N GLY A 239 7.53 -14.75 29.80
CA GLY A 239 6.37 -15.61 29.52
C GLY A 239 5.13 -14.85 29.04
N VAL A 240 5.29 -13.63 28.53
CA VAL A 240 4.19 -12.88 27.89
C VAL A 240 3.72 -13.64 26.65
N GLU A 241 2.41 -13.66 26.39
CA GLU A 241 1.84 -14.30 25.20
C GLU A 241 2.44 -13.71 23.91
N GLU A 242 2.75 -14.54 22.92
CA GLU A 242 3.41 -14.14 21.67
C GLU A 242 2.74 -12.95 20.95
N SER A 243 1.41 -12.92 20.93
CA SER A 243 0.61 -11.83 20.35
C SER A 243 0.84 -10.47 21.04
N SER A 244 1.29 -10.51 22.30
CA SER A 244 1.48 -9.36 23.18
C SER A 244 2.95 -8.99 23.42
N GLN A 245 3.91 -9.76 22.89
CA GLN A 245 5.34 -9.47 23.03
C GLN A 245 5.80 -8.31 22.14
N GLY A 246 6.70 -7.47 22.66
CA GLY A 246 7.53 -6.53 21.91
C GLY A 246 6.90 -5.17 21.60
N TRP A 247 5.65 -4.93 22.01
CA TRP A 247 4.93 -3.69 21.72
C TRP A 247 5.45 -2.52 22.54
N ILE A 248 5.92 -1.46 21.87
CA ILE A 248 6.38 -0.21 22.50
C ILE A 248 5.60 0.96 21.92
N PRO A 249 4.94 1.80 22.75
CA PRO A 249 4.38 3.08 22.31
C PRO A 249 5.45 3.97 21.66
N LEU A 250 5.14 4.64 20.54
CA LEU A 250 6.11 5.47 19.80
C LEU A 250 6.78 6.53 20.69
N ASP A 251 6.00 7.21 21.55
CA ASP A 251 6.54 8.22 22.47
C ASP A 251 7.51 7.63 23.50
N ASN A 252 7.29 6.38 23.90
CA ASN A 252 8.20 5.67 24.80
C ASN A 252 9.48 5.27 24.07
N LEU A 253 9.37 4.76 22.85
CA LEU A 253 10.53 4.42 22.03
C LEU A 253 11.39 5.65 21.71
N ALA A 254 10.76 6.78 21.38
CA ALA A 254 11.41 8.07 21.17
C ALA A 254 12.22 8.49 22.41
N ARG A 255 11.60 8.40 23.60
CA ARG A 255 12.25 8.70 24.88
C ARG A 255 13.42 7.76 25.18
N MET A 256 13.27 6.45 24.93
CA MET A 256 14.34 5.47 25.13
C MET A 256 15.56 5.75 24.26
N LEU A 257 15.34 6.26 23.05
CA LEU A 257 16.39 6.54 22.07
C LEU A 257 16.90 7.99 22.12
N GLY A 258 16.32 8.84 22.96
CA GLY A 258 16.72 10.25 23.08
C GLY A 258 16.44 11.08 21.83
N VAL A 259 15.39 10.74 21.08
CA VAL A 259 14.99 11.39 19.82
C VAL A 259 13.51 11.77 19.84
N ASP A 260 13.09 12.59 18.88
CA ASP A 260 11.67 12.94 18.73
C ASP A 260 10.86 11.81 18.08
N PRO A 261 9.56 11.65 18.41
CA PRO A 261 8.71 10.60 17.84
C PRO A 261 8.69 10.52 16.30
N PRO A 262 8.69 11.64 15.53
CA PRO A 262 8.76 11.56 14.08
C PRO A 262 10.07 10.96 13.56
N TYR A 263 11.18 11.14 14.30
CA TYR A 263 12.49 10.59 13.91
C TYR A 263 12.49 9.06 13.94
N ILE A 264 11.71 8.44 14.84
CA ILE A 264 11.52 6.98 14.89
C ILE A 264 10.95 6.46 13.57
N ASN A 265 9.94 7.13 13.02
CA ASN A 265 9.35 6.74 11.74
C ASN A 265 10.36 6.82 10.59
N ILE A 266 11.21 7.85 10.60
CA ILE A 266 12.31 7.98 9.63
C ILE A 266 13.29 6.80 9.76
N GLN A 267 13.65 6.39 10.98
CA GLN A 267 14.56 5.26 11.20
C GLN A 267 13.94 3.92 10.73
N ILE A 268 12.66 3.68 11.05
CA ILE A 268 11.91 2.51 10.59
C ILE A 268 11.87 2.46 9.05
N PHE A 269 11.57 3.59 8.41
CA PHE A 269 11.55 3.71 6.95
C PHE A 269 12.93 3.40 6.33
N ARG A 270 14.01 3.98 6.87
CA ARG A 270 15.39 3.77 6.39
C ARG A 270 15.81 2.32 6.54
N ALA A 271 15.48 1.68 7.66
CA ALA A 271 15.77 0.28 7.89
C ALA A 271 15.06 -0.60 6.87
N ARG A 272 13.74 -0.39 6.66
CA ARG A 272 12.96 -1.14 5.67
C ARG A 272 13.55 -0.97 4.27
N GLN A 273 13.83 0.26 3.85
CA GLN A 273 14.41 0.55 2.53
C GLN A 273 15.76 -0.17 2.32
N GLN A 274 16.63 -0.17 3.35
CA GLN A 274 17.92 -0.84 3.27
C GLN A 274 17.76 -2.37 3.17
N ILE A 275 16.93 -2.96 4.03
CA ILE A 275 16.71 -4.41 4.07
C ILE A 275 16.05 -4.91 2.79
N THR A 276 15.02 -4.21 2.28
CA THR A 276 14.35 -4.55 1.01
C THR A 276 15.30 -4.49 -0.18
N ARG A 277 16.23 -3.51 -0.22
CA ARG A 277 17.24 -3.41 -1.29
C ARG A 277 18.31 -4.48 -1.21
N ALA A 278 18.61 -4.98 -0.01
CA ALA A 278 19.63 -5.98 0.21
C ALA A 278 19.12 -7.41 -0.08
N LEU A 279 17.81 -7.64 -0.03
CA LEU A 279 17.19 -8.96 -0.20
C LEU A 279 16.61 -9.17 -1.60
N PRO A 280 16.72 -10.39 -2.18
CA PRO A 280 15.98 -10.77 -3.37
C PRO A 280 14.47 -10.63 -3.17
N MET A 281 13.70 -10.30 -4.22
CA MET A 281 12.24 -10.09 -4.12
C MET A 281 11.50 -11.27 -3.48
N SER A 282 11.91 -12.52 -3.77
CA SER A 282 11.30 -13.73 -3.21
C SER A 282 11.59 -13.96 -1.72
N ARG A 283 12.45 -13.14 -1.11
CA ARG A 283 12.91 -13.26 0.28
C ARG A 283 12.69 -11.98 1.08
N GLN A 284 11.93 -11.03 0.55
CA GLN A 284 11.63 -9.79 1.24
C GLN A 284 10.65 -10.05 2.40
N PRO A 285 10.87 -9.45 3.58
CA PRO A 285 10.01 -9.66 4.74
C PRO A 285 8.62 -9.05 4.48
N ALA A 286 7.57 -9.87 4.59
CA ALA A 286 6.18 -9.42 4.49
C ALA A 286 5.86 -8.30 5.50
N CYS A 287 6.38 -8.39 6.73
CA CYS A 287 6.14 -7.39 7.76
C CYS A 287 7.32 -7.27 8.74
N LEU A 288 8.33 -6.47 8.38
CA LEU A 288 9.51 -6.24 9.23
C LEU A 288 9.18 -5.58 10.59
N PHE A 289 8.13 -4.77 10.61
CA PHE A 289 7.61 -4.09 11.79
C PHE A 289 6.10 -4.21 11.82
N GLU A 290 5.56 -4.55 12.98
CA GLU A 290 4.13 -4.57 13.22
C GLU A 290 3.73 -3.32 14.00
N ARG A 291 2.55 -2.77 13.71
CA ARG A 291 2.00 -1.57 14.38
C ARG A 291 0.57 -1.81 14.86
N ARG A 292 0.22 -1.23 16.00
CA ARG A 292 -1.15 -1.16 16.52
C ARG A 292 -1.30 0.05 17.43
N ARG A 293 -2.37 0.84 17.29
CA ARG A 293 -2.76 1.90 18.26
C ARG A 293 -1.58 2.78 18.76
N GLY A 294 -0.67 3.18 17.87
CA GLY A 294 0.48 4.02 18.22
C GLY A 294 1.65 3.30 18.88
N GLU A 295 1.59 1.96 18.95
CA GLU A 295 2.67 1.07 19.35
C GLU A 295 3.31 0.42 18.12
N VAL A 296 4.59 0.10 18.25
CA VAL A 296 5.36 -0.62 17.25
C VAL A 296 6.15 -1.76 17.89
N ARG A 297 6.32 -2.86 17.17
CA ARG A 297 7.22 -3.95 17.55
C ARG A 297 8.05 -4.43 16.37
N PHE A 298 9.15 -5.11 16.67
CA PHE A 298 9.88 -5.89 15.65
C PHE A 298 9.02 -7.08 15.21
N GLY A 299 8.98 -7.36 13.91
CA GLY A 299 8.17 -8.43 13.34
C GLY A 299 8.54 -9.83 13.84
N GLY A 300 7.77 -10.84 13.42
CA GLY A 300 7.93 -12.24 13.83
C GLY A 300 9.11 -12.99 13.20
N TYR A 301 10.26 -12.33 13.00
CA TYR A 301 11.46 -12.96 12.45
C TYR A 301 12.41 -13.44 13.57
N PRO A 302 13.12 -14.56 13.37
CA PRO A 302 14.14 -14.97 14.30
C PRO A 302 15.33 -13.98 14.26
N PHE A 303 15.92 -13.72 15.42
CA PHE A 303 17.02 -12.77 15.55
C PHE A 303 17.99 -13.16 16.66
N ARG A 304 19.20 -12.61 16.59
CA ARG A 304 20.23 -12.71 17.63
C ARG A 304 20.80 -11.33 17.92
N ILE A 305 21.07 -11.05 19.19
CA ILE A 305 21.66 -9.80 19.66
C ILE A 305 23.01 -10.12 20.30
N LEU A 306 24.07 -9.57 19.71
CA LEU A 306 25.45 -9.65 20.20
C LEU A 306 25.86 -8.28 20.73
N LYS A 307 26.35 -8.22 21.98
CA LYS A 307 26.93 -7.01 22.57
C LYS A 307 28.42 -7.24 22.80
N GLY A 308 29.27 -6.55 22.06
CA GLY A 308 30.69 -6.86 21.95
C GLY A 308 30.91 -8.29 21.46
N LEU A 309 31.56 -9.11 22.28
CA LEU A 309 31.82 -10.54 21.99
C LEU A 309 30.82 -11.48 22.71
N THR A 310 29.86 -10.93 23.44
CA THR A 310 28.90 -11.71 24.24
C THR A 310 27.52 -11.73 23.59
N GLU A 311 26.90 -12.91 23.53
CA GLU A 311 25.49 -13.00 23.14
C GLU A 311 24.59 -12.51 24.28
N GLU A 312 23.82 -11.46 23.98
CA GLU A 312 22.80 -10.93 24.89
C GLU A 312 21.54 -11.82 24.84
N GLY A 313 21.21 -12.35 23.66
CA GLY A 313 20.21 -13.40 23.49
C GLY A 313 19.73 -13.57 22.05
N SER A 314 18.86 -14.56 21.86
CA SER A 314 18.26 -14.94 20.58
C SER A 314 16.76 -15.22 20.71
N PHE A 315 16.04 -15.05 19.61
CA PHE A 315 14.60 -15.22 19.47
C PHE A 315 14.29 -16.12 18.24
N PRO A 316 13.35 -17.09 18.31
CA PRO A 316 12.52 -17.44 19.47
C PRO A 316 13.38 -17.91 20.64
N HIS A 317 13.00 -17.49 21.85
CA HIS A 317 13.76 -17.83 23.05
C HIS A 317 13.60 -19.33 23.31
N ALA A 318 14.69 -20.10 23.16
CA ALA A 318 14.71 -21.48 23.60
C ALA A 318 14.56 -21.50 25.13
N ALA A 319 13.34 -21.74 25.62
CA ALA A 319 13.13 -22.07 27.02
C ALA A 319 13.96 -23.32 27.30
N MET A 320 14.95 -23.23 28.19
CA MET A 320 15.57 -24.43 28.74
C MET A 320 14.45 -25.26 29.38
N MET A 321 14.21 -26.45 28.84
CA MET A 321 13.49 -27.53 29.54
C MET A 321 14.19 -27.86 30.85
#